data_AF-A0A5D0RDN3-F1
#
_entry.id   AF-A0A5D0RDN3-F1
#
_cell.length_a   1.000
_cell.length_b   1.000
_cell.length_c   1.000
_cell.angle_alpha   90.00
_cell.angle_beta   90.00
_cell.angle_gamma   90.00
#
_symmetry.space_group_name_H-M   'P 1'
#
loop_
_entity.id
_entity.type
_entity.pdbx_description
1 polymer ?
#
loop_
_entity_poly.entity_id
_entity_poly.type
_entity_poly.pdbx_seq_one_letter_code
_entity_poly.pdbx_strand_id
1 'polypeptide(L)'
;MASTSEVGHAKNVANFQDLIAFVNGYGPTYNPTKNSLLLPQLETLYTNSETSLNNVLTKNTDFNNIINQRLDAFANLRSLSTRLISALETTNATDEIIKDAKSFNRKLQGKRASKIEQPTDPNQPAPKTISSSQQSYDQLIQHFEGLISVLQSEPSYAPNETDLQVATLQTQLQDLKDKNKQVSNAYAQVSKARLERNKVLYEAETSLVNTAAEVKKYVKSVYGATSPEFGQITIIKFTKKKD
;
A
#
# COMPACT_ATOMS: atom_id res chain seq x y z
N MET A 1 -35.54 -0.25 4.65
CA MET A 1 -34.35 -0.97 5.14
C MET A 1 -33.49 -1.32 3.95
N ALA A 2 -32.21 -0.95 3.98
CA ALA A 2 -31.26 -1.25 2.91
C ALA A 2 -31.07 -2.76 2.71
N SER A 3 -30.63 -3.15 1.52
CA SER A 3 -30.38 -4.53 1.10
C SER A 3 -29.69 -5.38 2.18
N THR A 4 -30.22 -6.57 2.45
CA THR A 4 -29.64 -7.55 3.40
C THR A 4 -28.38 -8.25 2.88
N SER A 5 -27.97 -7.97 1.64
CA SER A 5 -26.77 -8.56 1.01
C SER A 5 -25.50 -7.72 1.20
N GLU A 6 -25.62 -6.48 1.67
CA GLU A 6 -24.47 -5.58 1.83
C GLU A 6 -23.61 -6.03 3.04
N VAL A 7 -22.32 -6.24 2.82
CA VAL A 7 -21.37 -6.73 3.83
C VAL A 7 -20.03 -5.99 3.76
N GLY A 8 -19.46 -5.59 4.90
CA GLY A 8 -18.19 -4.86 4.94
C GLY A 8 -17.85 -4.32 6.32
N HIS A 9 -16.64 -3.77 6.47
CA HIS A 9 -16.22 -3.14 7.73
C HIS A 9 -17.13 -1.95 8.07
N ALA A 10 -17.31 -1.02 7.12
CA ALA A 10 -18.22 0.12 7.28
C ALA A 10 -19.66 -0.34 7.57
N LYS A 11 -20.13 -1.39 6.90
CA LYS A 11 -21.47 -1.92 7.13
C LYS A 11 -21.65 -2.51 8.54
N ASN A 12 -20.64 -3.20 9.08
CA ASN A 12 -20.69 -3.64 10.48
C ASN A 12 -20.78 -2.44 11.44
N VAL A 13 -20.04 -1.35 11.17
CA VAL A 13 -20.08 -0.14 12.02
C VAL A 13 -21.45 0.52 11.96
N ALA A 14 -22.03 0.70 10.77
CA ALA A 14 -23.40 1.20 10.59
C ALA A 14 -24.44 0.31 11.30
N ASN A 15 -24.33 -1.01 11.13
CA ASN A 15 -25.21 -1.96 11.81
C ASN A 15 -25.06 -1.93 13.33
N PHE A 16 -23.88 -1.57 13.85
CA PHE A 16 -23.68 -1.38 15.29
C PHE A 16 -24.37 -0.13 15.80
N GLN A 17 -24.36 0.96 15.03
CA GLN A 17 -25.16 2.15 15.33
C GLN A 17 -26.66 1.83 15.38
N ASP A 18 -27.17 1.07 14.41
CA ASP A 18 -28.57 0.62 14.41
C ASP A 18 -28.89 -0.19 15.66
N LEU A 19 -28.00 -1.11 16.06
CA LEU A 19 -28.16 -1.91 17.27
C LEU A 19 -28.19 -1.03 18.53
N ILE A 20 -27.30 -0.03 18.63
CA ILE A 20 -27.28 0.94 19.73
C ILE A 20 -28.59 1.73 19.78
N ALA A 21 -29.12 2.16 18.63
CA ALA A 21 -30.38 2.90 18.56
C ALA A 21 -31.57 2.09 19.12
N PHE A 22 -31.66 0.80 18.78
CA PHE A 22 -32.68 -0.08 19.36
C PHE A 22 -32.50 -0.26 20.87
N VAL A 23 -31.26 -0.52 21.30
CA VAL A 23 -30.90 -0.68 22.71
C VAL A 23 -31.27 0.56 23.53
N ASN A 24 -30.98 1.76 23.02
CA ASN A 24 -31.37 3.01 23.64
C ASN A 24 -32.90 3.17 23.69
N GLY A 25 -33.60 2.77 22.62
CA GLY A 25 -35.06 2.79 22.54
C GLY A 25 -35.77 1.86 23.53
N TYR A 26 -35.10 0.81 24.02
CA TYR A 26 -35.63 -0.06 25.08
C TYR A 26 -35.66 0.64 26.44
N GLY A 27 -34.82 1.66 26.67
CA GLY A 27 -34.84 2.44 27.90
C GLY A 27 -34.49 1.59 29.14
N PRO A 28 -35.18 1.76 30.29
CA PRO A 28 -34.79 1.14 31.56
C PRO A 28 -34.78 -0.40 31.59
N THR A 29 -35.45 -1.06 30.64
CA THR A 29 -35.43 -2.54 30.54
C THR A 29 -34.09 -3.06 30.03
N TYR A 30 -33.32 -2.23 29.30
CA TYR A 30 -31.95 -2.53 28.96
C TYR A 30 -31.01 -2.07 30.09
N ASN A 31 -30.67 -2.99 30.98
CA ASN A 31 -29.87 -2.71 32.17
C ASN A 31 -28.81 -3.82 32.43
N PRO A 32 -27.82 -3.99 31.54
CA PRO A 32 -26.81 -5.03 31.68
C PRO A 32 -25.82 -4.68 32.80
N THR A 33 -25.34 -5.70 33.53
CA THR A 33 -24.31 -5.53 34.56
C THR A 33 -22.88 -5.60 34.00
N LYS A 34 -22.69 -6.23 32.84
CA LYS A 34 -21.39 -6.33 32.17
C LYS A 34 -21.03 -4.95 31.58
N ASN A 35 -19.92 -4.37 32.06
CA ASN A 35 -19.48 -3.02 31.69
C ASN A 35 -19.37 -2.79 30.17
N SER A 36 -18.93 -3.79 29.39
CA SER A 36 -18.81 -3.66 27.92
C SER A 36 -20.15 -3.55 27.18
N LEU A 37 -21.27 -3.84 27.84
CA LEU A 37 -22.62 -3.76 27.27
C LEU A 37 -23.39 -2.52 27.72
N LEU A 38 -22.83 -1.73 28.64
CA LEU A 38 -23.44 -0.47 29.04
C LEU A 38 -23.45 0.52 27.86
N LEU A 39 -24.52 1.31 27.74
CA LEU A 39 -24.73 2.21 26.60
C LEU A 39 -23.55 3.15 26.31
N PRO A 40 -22.92 3.82 27.31
CA PRO A 40 -21.76 4.67 27.06
C PRO A 40 -20.55 3.93 26.46
N GLN A 41 -20.37 2.67 26.83
CA GLN A 41 -19.30 1.81 26.35
C GLN A 41 -19.59 1.33 24.91
N LEU A 42 -20.85 1.11 24.56
CA LEU A 42 -21.25 0.84 23.18
C LEU A 42 -21.00 2.05 22.28
N GLU A 43 -21.35 3.26 22.71
CA GLU A 43 -21.11 4.51 21.97
C GLU A 43 -19.61 4.80 21.81
N THR A 44 -18.82 4.52 22.84
CA THR A 44 -17.35 4.61 22.78
C THR A 44 -16.79 3.62 21.75
N LEU A 45 -17.26 2.38 21.76
CA LEU A 45 -16.84 1.35 20.80
C LEU A 45 -17.24 1.72 19.35
N TYR A 46 -18.41 2.31 19.16
CA TYR A 46 -18.85 2.84 17.87
C TYR A 46 -17.89 3.93 17.37
N THR A 47 -17.61 4.94 18.20
CA THR A 47 -16.69 6.05 17.85
C THR A 47 -15.28 5.56 17.52
N ASN A 48 -14.76 4.62 18.31
CA ASN A 48 -13.47 3.98 18.05
C ASN A 48 -13.46 3.21 16.71
N SER A 49 -14.59 2.56 16.39
CA SER A 49 -14.74 1.82 15.14
C SER A 49 -14.74 2.76 13.93
N GLU A 50 -15.48 3.87 13.97
CA GLU A 50 -15.44 4.91 12.92
C GLU A 50 -14.04 5.50 12.77
N THR A 51 -13.40 5.84 13.88
CA THR A 51 -12.03 6.36 13.89
C THR A 51 -11.06 5.38 13.22
N SER A 52 -11.19 4.08 13.49
CA SER A 52 -10.33 3.06 12.89
C SER A 52 -10.55 2.92 11.37
N LEU A 53 -11.80 3.07 10.88
CA LEU A 53 -12.11 3.07 9.45
C LEU A 53 -11.49 4.28 8.75
N ASN A 54 -11.69 5.47 9.32
CA ASN A 54 -11.15 6.71 8.77
C ASN A 54 -9.62 6.69 8.76
N ASN A 55 -8.98 6.14 9.80
CA ASN A 55 -7.52 5.99 9.83
C ASN A 55 -7.01 5.09 8.69
N VAL A 56 -7.67 3.97 8.39
CA VAL A 56 -7.30 3.12 7.24
C VAL A 56 -7.46 3.88 5.93
N LEU A 57 -8.57 4.62 5.75
CA LEU A 57 -8.81 5.42 4.55
C LEU A 57 -7.71 6.47 4.33
N THR A 58 -7.40 7.24 5.37
CA THR A 58 -6.34 8.27 5.34
C THR A 58 -5.00 7.65 4.99
N LYS A 59 -4.59 6.59 5.69
CA LYS A 59 -3.30 5.93 5.42
C LYS A 59 -3.23 5.32 4.03
N ASN A 60 -4.32 4.75 3.52
CA ASN A 60 -4.35 4.18 2.18
C ASN A 60 -4.21 5.28 1.11
N THR A 61 -4.83 6.44 1.35
CA THR A 61 -4.69 7.62 0.48
C THR A 61 -3.25 8.14 0.49
N ASP A 62 -2.65 8.29 1.68
CA ASP A 62 -1.24 8.68 1.83
C ASP A 62 -0.32 7.72 1.07
N PHE A 63 -0.54 6.40 1.20
CA PHE A 63 0.24 5.39 0.51
C PHE A 63 0.14 5.50 -1.02
N ASN A 64 -1.07 5.70 -1.56
CA ASN A 64 -1.26 5.90 -2.99
C ASN A 64 -0.55 7.18 -3.49
N ASN A 65 -0.61 8.27 -2.73
CA ASN A 65 0.08 9.51 -3.06
C ASN A 65 1.60 9.32 -3.09
N ILE A 66 2.17 8.58 -2.13
CA ILE A 66 3.61 8.29 -2.09
C ILE A 66 4.03 7.36 -3.24
N ILE A 67 3.19 6.41 -3.66
CA ILE A 67 3.43 5.63 -4.88
C ILE A 67 3.50 6.54 -6.11
N ASN A 68 2.54 7.46 -6.26
CA ASN A 68 2.50 8.39 -7.38
C ASN A 68 3.75 9.28 -7.42
N GLN A 69 4.15 9.84 -6.28
CA GLN A 69 5.37 10.65 -6.18
C GLN A 69 6.62 9.85 -6.59
N ARG A 70 6.72 8.56 -6.22
CA ARG A 70 7.82 7.71 -6.68
C ARG A 70 7.74 7.47 -8.18
N LEU A 71 6.55 7.20 -8.73
CA LEU A 71 6.39 7.01 -10.18
C LEU A 71 6.88 8.25 -10.95
N ASP A 72 6.48 9.44 -10.51
CA ASP A 72 6.85 10.71 -11.13
C ASP A 72 8.37 10.95 -11.06
N ALA A 73 8.99 10.70 -9.90
CA ALA A 73 10.43 10.87 -9.73
C ALA A 73 11.25 9.99 -10.69
N PHE A 74 10.78 8.77 -10.99
CA PHE A 74 11.46 7.84 -11.89
C PHE A 74 11.10 8.02 -13.37
N ALA A 75 10.09 8.84 -13.72
CA ALA A 75 9.54 8.93 -15.07
C ALA A 75 10.60 9.27 -16.13
N ASN A 76 11.50 10.22 -15.81
CA ASN A 76 12.51 10.73 -16.73
C ASN A 76 13.89 10.04 -16.60
N LEU A 77 14.02 9.04 -15.72
CA LEU A 77 15.32 8.39 -15.45
C LEU A 77 15.94 7.81 -16.73
N ARG A 78 15.13 7.19 -17.59
CA ARG A 78 15.60 6.54 -18.82
C ARG A 78 16.05 7.52 -19.89
N SER A 79 15.31 8.62 -20.09
CA SER A 79 15.67 9.65 -21.08
C SER A 79 16.93 10.39 -20.64
N LEU A 80 17.03 10.72 -19.35
CA LEU A 80 18.23 11.30 -18.76
C LEU A 80 19.44 10.37 -18.93
N SER A 81 19.30 9.09 -18.61
CA SER A 81 20.40 8.11 -18.74
C SER A 81 20.96 8.02 -20.16
N THR A 82 20.11 8.12 -21.19
CA THR A 82 20.56 8.17 -22.58
C THR A 82 21.36 9.45 -22.87
N ARG A 83 20.89 10.61 -22.40
CA ARG A 83 21.60 11.88 -22.56
C ARG A 83 22.97 11.87 -21.88
N LEU A 84 23.09 11.25 -20.70
CA LEU A 84 24.35 11.10 -20.00
C LEU A 84 25.37 10.28 -20.80
N ILE A 85 24.94 9.23 -21.49
CA ILE A 85 25.82 8.49 -22.40
C ILE A 85 26.30 9.38 -23.53
N SER A 86 25.40 10.11 -24.20
CA SER A 86 25.79 11.01 -25.29
C SER A 86 26.73 12.12 -24.82
N ALA A 87 26.52 12.66 -23.61
CA ALA A 87 27.43 13.65 -23.03
C ALA A 87 28.82 13.03 -22.77
N LEU A 88 28.88 11.83 -22.20
CA LEU A 88 30.14 11.11 -21.98
C LEU A 88 30.88 10.79 -23.29
N GLU A 89 30.16 10.43 -24.35
CA GLU A 89 30.76 10.15 -25.67
C GLU A 89 31.42 11.38 -26.32
N THR A 90 31.13 12.59 -25.83
CA THR A 90 31.75 13.84 -26.32
C THR A 90 32.98 14.27 -25.52
N THR A 91 33.40 13.48 -24.52
CA THR A 91 34.58 13.77 -23.70
C THR A 91 35.81 13.01 -24.22
N ASN A 92 36.93 13.06 -23.48
CA ASN A 92 38.13 12.28 -23.76
C ASN A 92 38.10 10.88 -23.10
N ALA A 93 36.91 10.38 -22.74
CA ALA A 93 36.75 9.05 -22.16
C ALA A 93 37.26 7.95 -23.09
N THR A 94 37.88 6.92 -22.53
CA THR A 94 38.27 5.74 -23.31
C THR A 94 37.05 4.92 -23.73
N ASP A 95 37.22 4.09 -24.76
CA ASP A 95 36.17 3.17 -25.22
C ASP A 95 35.69 2.23 -24.11
N GLU A 96 36.57 1.84 -23.18
CA GLU A 96 36.23 1.02 -22.01
C GLU A 96 35.30 1.75 -21.04
N ILE A 97 35.58 3.02 -20.72
CA ILE A 97 34.74 3.86 -19.83
C ILE A 97 33.35 4.04 -20.46
N ILE A 98 33.30 4.34 -21.76
CA ILE A 98 32.03 4.49 -22.50
C ILE A 98 31.26 3.17 -22.50
N LYS A 99 31.94 2.03 -22.68
CA LYS A 99 31.32 0.69 -22.65
C LYS A 99 30.73 0.35 -21.28
N ASP A 100 31.42 0.71 -20.20
CA ASP A 100 30.93 0.51 -18.84
C ASP A 100 29.68 1.36 -18.57
N ALA A 101 29.70 2.64 -18.95
CA ALA A 101 28.52 3.51 -18.86
C ALA A 101 27.34 2.96 -19.67
N LYS A 102 27.58 2.51 -20.92
CA LYS A 102 26.56 1.87 -21.77
C LYS A 102 25.99 0.60 -21.15
N SER A 103 26.79 -0.16 -20.40
CA SER A 103 26.31 -1.34 -19.67
C SER A 103 25.26 -0.98 -18.61
N PHE A 104 25.50 0.08 -17.83
CA PHE A 104 24.53 0.60 -16.86
C PHE A 104 23.29 1.18 -17.54
N ASN A 105 23.45 2.01 -18.58
CA ASN A 105 22.32 2.56 -19.33
C ASN A 105 21.44 1.43 -19.90
N ARG A 106 22.04 0.39 -20.50
CA ARG A 106 21.28 -0.77 -21.01
C ARG A 106 20.40 -1.41 -19.94
N LYS A 107 20.90 -1.55 -18.71
CA LYS A 107 20.12 -2.08 -17.58
C LYS A 107 19.00 -1.11 -17.17
N LEU A 108 19.25 0.20 -17.13
CA LEU A 108 18.23 1.23 -16.88
C LEU A 108 17.10 1.20 -17.92
N GLN A 109 17.46 0.93 -19.19
CA GLN A 109 16.48 0.74 -20.28
C GLN A 109 15.74 -0.60 -20.23
N GLY A 110 16.10 -1.52 -19.33
CA GLY A 110 15.50 -2.86 -19.27
C GLY A 110 15.88 -3.76 -20.45
N LYS A 111 16.98 -3.45 -21.14
CA LYS A 111 17.43 -4.19 -22.33
C LYS A 111 18.42 -5.30 -21.93
N ARG A 112 18.38 -6.43 -22.64
CA ARG A 112 19.33 -7.54 -22.44
C ARG A 112 20.65 -7.23 -23.12
N ALA A 113 21.75 -7.75 -22.56
CA ALA A 113 23.06 -7.69 -23.18
C ALA A 113 23.13 -8.55 -24.46
N SER A 114 22.55 -9.75 -24.39
CA SER A 114 22.54 -10.72 -25.50
C SER A 114 21.16 -10.80 -26.14
N LYS A 115 21.14 -10.98 -27.47
CA LYS A 115 19.92 -11.27 -28.23
C LYS A 115 19.43 -12.68 -27.90
N ILE A 116 18.11 -12.89 -27.90
CA ILE A 116 17.55 -14.24 -27.83
C ILE A 116 17.75 -14.87 -29.22
N GLU A 117 18.43 -16.01 -29.27
CA GLU A 117 18.53 -16.81 -30.49
C GLU A 117 17.14 -17.29 -30.89
N GLN A 118 16.77 -17.07 -32.14
CA GLN A 118 15.52 -17.61 -32.69
C GLN A 118 15.81 -18.99 -33.30
N PRO A 119 14.93 -20.00 -33.10
CA PRO A 119 15.06 -21.26 -33.81
C PRO A 119 15.08 -21.00 -35.31
N THR A 120 16.08 -21.52 -36.00
CA THR A 120 16.18 -21.44 -37.47
C THR A 120 15.28 -22.48 -38.16
N ASP A 121 14.82 -23.49 -37.42
CA ASP A 121 13.87 -24.53 -37.86
C ASP A 121 12.53 -24.37 -37.12
N PRO A 122 11.39 -24.25 -37.85
CA PRO A 122 10.05 -24.18 -37.27
C PRO A 122 9.67 -25.39 -36.38
N ASN A 123 10.34 -26.53 -36.53
CA ASN A 123 10.07 -27.76 -35.77
C ASN A 123 10.94 -27.88 -34.50
N GLN A 124 11.91 -26.99 -34.27
CA GLN A 124 12.66 -26.99 -33.02
C GLN A 124 11.90 -26.27 -31.90
N PRO A 125 11.90 -26.82 -30.67
CA PRO A 125 11.32 -26.13 -29.53
C PRO A 125 12.07 -24.82 -29.30
N ALA A 126 11.32 -23.76 -28.98
CA ALA A 126 11.90 -22.47 -28.65
C ALA A 126 12.96 -22.62 -27.53
N PRO A 127 14.12 -21.94 -27.64
CA PRO A 127 15.16 -22.02 -26.64
C PRO A 127 14.61 -21.59 -25.28
N LYS A 128 14.95 -22.36 -24.23
CA LYS A 128 14.60 -22.02 -22.85
C LYS A 128 15.32 -20.73 -22.45
N THR A 129 14.55 -19.65 -22.25
CA THR A 129 15.10 -18.36 -21.80
C THR A 129 14.71 -18.07 -20.35
N ILE A 130 15.65 -17.56 -19.56
CA ILE A 130 15.38 -16.96 -18.25
C ILE A 130 15.17 -15.45 -18.36
N SER A 131 14.30 -14.92 -17.50
CA SER A 131 14.19 -13.47 -17.33
C SER A 131 15.50 -12.92 -16.77
N SER A 132 16.00 -11.87 -17.40
CA SER A 132 17.20 -11.15 -16.95
C SER A 132 16.89 -9.67 -16.68
N SER A 133 15.62 -9.33 -16.48
CA SER A 133 15.17 -7.95 -16.27
C SER A 133 15.50 -7.49 -14.85
N GLN A 134 16.27 -6.41 -14.71
CA GLN A 134 16.63 -5.76 -13.45
C GLN A 134 15.91 -4.39 -13.36
N GLN A 135 14.57 -4.43 -13.30
CA GLN A 135 13.72 -3.22 -13.43
C GLN A 135 13.00 -2.81 -12.14
N SER A 136 13.31 -3.41 -10.99
CA SER A 136 12.80 -2.89 -9.72
C SER A 136 13.39 -1.51 -9.41
N TYR A 137 12.69 -0.70 -8.63
CA TYR A 137 13.16 0.63 -8.24
C TYR A 137 14.54 0.58 -7.56
N ASP A 138 14.80 -0.42 -6.71
CA ASP A 138 16.12 -0.63 -6.10
C ASP A 138 17.22 -0.91 -7.15
N GLN A 139 16.92 -1.73 -8.17
CA GLN A 139 17.87 -2.01 -9.25
C GLN A 139 18.11 -0.77 -10.12
N LEU A 140 17.06 -0.01 -10.44
CA LEU A 140 17.19 1.25 -11.17
C LEU A 140 18.05 2.26 -10.41
N ILE A 141 17.87 2.40 -9.09
CA ILE A 141 18.72 3.21 -8.23
C ILE A 141 20.18 2.74 -8.30
N GLN A 142 20.43 1.45 -8.14
CA GLN A 142 21.80 0.90 -8.18
C GLN A 142 22.47 1.11 -9.55
N HIS A 143 21.73 0.96 -10.65
CA HIS A 143 22.29 1.17 -11.98
C HIS A 143 22.55 2.65 -12.27
N PHE A 144 21.68 3.54 -11.78
CA PHE A 144 21.89 4.99 -11.91
C PHE A 144 23.09 5.46 -11.08
N GLU A 145 23.22 4.95 -9.85
CA GLU A 145 24.39 5.17 -9.00
C GLU A 145 25.68 4.69 -9.69
N GLY A 146 25.67 3.50 -10.27
CA GLY A 146 26.80 2.98 -11.05
C GLY A 146 27.14 3.86 -12.26
N LEU A 147 26.13 4.36 -12.99
CA LEU A 147 26.36 5.31 -14.09
C LEU A 147 27.01 6.61 -13.58
N ILE A 148 26.51 7.19 -12.49
CA ILE A 148 27.10 8.39 -11.87
C ILE A 148 28.56 8.14 -11.47
N SER A 149 28.88 6.98 -10.91
CA SER A 149 30.26 6.64 -10.55
C SER A 149 31.19 6.58 -11.76
N VAL A 150 30.73 6.07 -12.90
CA VAL A 150 31.52 6.10 -14.15
C VAL A 150 31.75 7.54 -14.61
N LEU A 151 30.72 8.38 -14.61
CA LEU A 151 30.85 9.80 -14.97
C LEU A 151 31.82 10.55 -14.05
N GLN A 152 31.80 10.26 -12.75
CA GLN A 152 32.72 10.82 -11.76
C GLN A 152 34.17 10.40 -11.95
N SER A 153 34.38 9.20 -12.50
CA SER A 153 35.72 8.65 -12.73
C SER A 153 36.40 9.26 -13.96
N GLU A 154 35.66 9.92 -14.84
CA GLU A 154 36.16 10.54 -16.07
C GLU A 154 36.47 12.04 -15.83
N PRO A 155 37.75 12.45 -15.75
CA PRO A 155 38.11 13.84 -15.44
C PRO A 155 37.66 14.86 -16.49
N SER A 156 37.50 14.44 -17.75
CA SER A 156 37.03 15.31 -18.83
C SER A 156 35.51 15.47 -18.89
N TYR A 157 34.75 14.79 -18.03
CA TYR A 157 33.30 14.95 -17.92
C TYR A 157 32.94 16.23 -17.15
N ALA A 158 32.81 17.34 -17.88
CA ALA A 158 32.48 18.66 -17.35
C ALA A 158 31.35 19.35 -18.14
N PRO A 159 30.10 18.83 -18.08
CA PRO A 159 28.98 19.40 -18.83
C PRO A 159 28.55 20.78 -18.28
N ASN A 160 28.10 21.64 -19.19
CA ASN A 160 27.57 22.96 -18.85
C ASN A 160 26.09 22.91 -18.44
N GLU A 161 25.37 21.91 -18.94
CA GLU A 161 23.96 21.67 -18.65
C GLU A 161 23.79 21.19 -17.22
N THR A 162 23.11 21.97 -16.39
CA THR A 162 22.96 21.71 -14.95
C THR A 162 22.40 20.32 -14.64
N ASP A 163 21.49 19.81 -15.45
CA ASP A 163 20.86 18.50 -15.26
C ASP A 163 21.78 17.30 -15.60
N LEU A 164 22.88 17.53 -16.30
CA LEU A 164 23.90 16.52 -16.62
C LEU A 164 25.10 16.56 -15.66
N GLN A 165 25.20 17.60 -14.82
CA GLN A 165 26.27 17.74 -13.83
C GLN A 165 26.15 16.70 -12.72
N VAL A 166 27.29 16.13 -12.34
CA VAL A 166 27.40 15.10 -11.32
C VAL A 166 26.69 15.48 -10.00
N ALA A 167 26.83 16.72 -9.53
CA ALA A 167 26.20 17.16 -8.29
C ALA A 167 24.66 17.11 -8.35
N THR A 168 24.08 17.50 -9.48
CA THR A 168 22.63 17.40 -9.73
C THR A 168 22.19 15.94 -9.79
N LEU A 169 22.97 15.08 -10.46
CA LEU A 169 22.67 13.65 -10.54
C LEU A 169 22.73 12.97 -9.17
N GLN A 170 23.67 13.34 -8.30
CA GLN A 170 23.74 12.86 -6.92
C GLN A 170 22.53 13.30 -6.10
N THR A 171 22.08 14.54 -6.27
CA THR A 171 20.86 15.05 -5.64
C THR A 171 19.63 14.25 -6.09
N GLN A 172 19.52 13.99 -7.39
CA GLN A 172 18.45 13.16 -7.95
C GLN A 172 18.53 11.72 -7.43
N LEU A 173 19.72 11.11 -7.37
CA LEU A 173 19.91 9.77 -6.82
C LEU A 173 19.41 9.66 -5.38
N GLN A 174 19.69 10.68 -4.56
CA GLN A 174 19.23 10.73 -3.18
C GLN A 174 17.70 10.87 -3.10
N ASP A 175 17.08 11.72 -3.92
CA ASP A 175 15.62 11.82 -4.01
C ASP A 175 14.98 10.48 -4.42
N LEU A 176 15.52 9.78 -5.42
CA LEU A 176 15.04 8.46 -5.83
C LEU A 176 15.11 7.43 -4.68
N LYS A 177 16.23 7.42 -3.93
CA LYS A 177 16.41 6.57 -2.73
C LYS A 177 15.35 6.90 -1.67
N ASP A 178 15.13 8.18 -1.39
CA ASP A 178 14.19 8.63 -0.38
C ASP A 178 12.74 8.33 -0.76
N LYS A 179 12.34 8.61 -2.00
CA LYS A 179 11.00 8.28 -2.51
C LYS A 179 10.74 6.78 -2.49
N ASN A 180 11.73 5.95 -2.83
CA ASN A 180 11.58 4.50 -2.73
C ASN A 180 11.42 4.02 -1.28
N LYS A 181 12.21 4.58 -0.34
CA LYS A 181 12.09 4.28 1.09
C LYS A 181 10.75 4.72 1.68
N GLN A 182 10.24 5.87 1.26
CA GLN A 182 8.95 6.40 1.71
C GLN A 182 7.79 5.45 1.36
N VAL A 183 7.81 4.78 0.20
CA VAL A 183 6.77 3.79 -0.17
C VAL A 183 6.74 2.64 0.83
N SER A 184 7.90 2.08 1.20
CA SER A 184 7.98 0.98 2.18
C SER A 184 7.44 1.41 3.55
N ASN A 185 7.77 2.62 3.99
CA ASN A 185 7.28 3.17 5.25
C ASN A 185 5.76 3.39 5.23
N ALA A 186 5.23 3.97 4.14
CA ALA A 186 3.80 4.22 3.98
C ALA A 186 3.01 2.91 3.92
N TYR A 187 3.53 1.87 3.25
CA TYR A 187 2.92 0.54 3.25
C TYR A 187 2.83 -0.06 4.68
N ALA A 188 3.91 0.04 5.46
CA ALA A 188 3.91 -0.43 6.84
C ALA A 188 2.87 0.30 7.70
N GLN A 189 2.67 1.60 7.47
CA GLN A 189 1.65 2.39 8.16
C GLN A 189 0.21 1.94 7.81
N VAL A 190 -0.08 1.69 6.53
CA VAL A 190 -1.40 1.15 6.10
C VAL A 190 -1.65 -0.22 6.70
N SER A 191 -0.65 -1.09 6.66
CA SER A 191 -0.74 -2.44 7.24
C SER A 191 -1.05 -2.39 8.73
N LYS A 192 -0.32 -1.55 9.49
CA LYS A 192 -0.61 -1.32 10.91
C LYS A 192 -2.02 -0.80 11.14
N ALA A 193 -2.50 0.16 10.34
CA ALA A 193 -3.86 0.70 10.47
C ALA A 193 -4.92 -0.39 10.26
N ARG A 194 -4.73 -1.30 9.30
CA ARG A 194 -5.63 -2.44 9.06
C ARG A 194 -5.65 -3.42 10.24
N LEU A 195 -4.49 -3.70 10.83
CA LEU A 195 -4.40 -4.54 12.04
C LEU A 195 -5.16 -3.90 13.22
N GLU A 196 -4.96 -2.60 13.48
CA GLU A 196 -5.67 -1.92 14.57
C GLU A 196 -7.19 -1.88 14.33
N ARG A 197 -7.65 -1.65 13.10
CA ARG A 197 -9.06 -1.78 12.73
C ARG A 197 -9.58 -3.20 12.99
N ASN A 198 -8.83 -4.23 12.61
CA ASN A 198 -9.24 -5.63 12.83
C ASN A 198 -9.34 -5.97 14.32
N LYS A 199 -8.44 -5.44 15.14
CA LYS A 199 -8.52 -5.57 16.61
C LYS A 199 -9.82 -5.01 17.15
N VAL A 200 -10.16 -3.78 16.77
CA VAL A 200 -11.39 -3.09 17.23
C VAL A 200 -12.65 -3.79 16.73
N LEU A 201 -12.67 -4.24 15.47
CA LEU A 201 -13.88 -4.80 14.87
C LEU A 201 -14.09 -6.29 15.14
N TYR A 202 -13.03 -7.10 15.27
CA TYR A 202 -13.14 -8.56 15.15
C TYR A 202 -12.40 -9.42 16.17
N GLU A 203 -11.25 -8.95 16.66
CA GLU A 203 -10.30 -9.81 17.39
C GLU A 203 -10.38 -9.65 18.90
N ALA A 204 -10.48 -8.41 19.40
CA ALA A 204 -10.60 -8.19 20.84
C ALA A 204 -11.84 -8.90 21.41
N GLU A 205 -11.77 -9.32 22.67
CA GLU A 205 -12.93 -9.90 23.35
C GLU A 205 -14.13 -8.94 23.31
N THR A 206 -13.87 -7.66 23.55
CA THR A 206 -14.82 -6.54 23.45
C THR A 206 -14.88 -5.89 22.07
N SER A 207 -14.43 -6.58 21.02
CA SER A 207 -14.54 -6.08 19.65
C SER A 207 -15.99 -5.87 19.22
N LEU A 208 -16.22 -4.99 18.24
CA LEU A 208 -17.56 -4.62 17.78
C LEU A 208 -18.45 -5.83 17.48
N VAL A 209 -17.95 -6.82 16.73
CA VAL A 209 -18.75 -8.00 16.36
C VAL A 209 -19.05 -8.88 17.57
N ASN A 210 -18.09 -9.07 18.49
CA ASN A 210 -18.30 -9.89 19.68
C ASN A 210 -19.28 -9.19 20.64
N THR A 211 -19.09 -7.89 20.90
CA THR A 211 -19.97 -7.06 21.73
C THR A 211 -21.38 -7.04 21.16
N ALA A 212 -21.56 -6.88 19.84
CA ALA A 212 -22.87 -6.95 19.21
C ALA A 212 -23.58 -8.29 19.43
N ALA A 213 -22.84 -9.41 19.38
CA ALA A 213 -23.40 -10.73 19.66
C ALA A 213 -23.83 -10.87 21.12
N GLU A 214 -23.07 -10.31 22.07
CA GLU A 214 -23.43 -10.29 23.49
C GLU A 214 -24.64 -9.40 23.79
N VAL A 215 -24.72 -8.21 23.19
CA VAL A 215 -25.90 -7.34 23.29
C VAL A 215 -27.16 -8.10 22.86
N LYS A 216 -27.11 -8.82 21.74
CA LYS A 216 -28.24 -9.64 21.28
C LYS A 216 -28.61 -10.74 22.26
N LYS A 217 -27.62 -11.43 22.86
CA LYS A 217 -27.87 -12.45 23.89
C LYS A 217 -28.52 -11.83 25.12
N TYR A 218 -28.08 -10.65 25.54
CA TYR A 218 -28.67 -9.94 26.66
C TYR A 218 -30.13 -9.56 26.40
N VAL A 219 -30.43 -8.93 25.26
CA VAL A 219 -31.83 -8.60 24.89
C VAL A 219 -32.68 -9.86 24.79
N LYS A 220 -32.16 -10.96 24.24
CA LYS A 220 -32.84 -12.27 24.23
C LYS A 220 -33.19 -12.76 25.64
N SER A 221 -32.31 -12.53 26.61
CA SER A 221 -32.52 -12.96 28.00
C SER A 221 -33.58 -12.13 28.72
N VAL A 222 -33.68 -10.83 28.41
CA VAL A 222 -34.65 -9.92 29.03
C VAL A 222 -36.06 -10.11 28.44
N TYR A 223 -36.16 -10.18 27.11
CA TYR A 223 -37.46 -10.20 26.42
C TYR A 223 -37.92 -11.59 25.98
N GLY A 224 -37.01 -12.55 25.88
CA GLY A 224 -37.29 -13.88 25.34
C GLY A 224 -37.05 -13.99 23.82
N ALA A 225 -36.87 -15.23 23.35
CA ALA A 225 -36.43 -15.55 21.99
C ALA A 225 -37.45 -15.25 20.89
N THR A 226 -38.73 -15.15 21.22
CA THR A 226 -39.83 -14.91 20.27
C THR A 226 -40.43 -13.51 20.40
N SER A 227 -39.79 -12.64 21.20
CA SER A 227 -40.27 -11.28 21.42
C SER A 227 -40.10 -10.40 20.17
N PRO A 228 -41.01 -9.43 19.95
CA PRO A 228 -40.83 -8.41 18.92
C PRO A 228 -39.50 -7.65 19.05
N GLU A 229 -39.09 -7.32 20.27
CA GLU A 229 -37.86 -6.59 20.59
C GLU A 229 -36.61 -7.38 20.16
N PHE A 230 -36.53 -8.68 20.51
CA PHE A 230 -35.44 -9.50 20.00
C PHE A 230 -35.49 -9.65 18.48
N GLY A 231 -36.70 -9.75 17.90
CA GLY A 231 -36.92 -9.74 16.44
C GLY A 231 -36.28 -8.54 15.73
N GLN A 232 -36.41 -7.33 16.29
CA GLN A 232 -35.86 -6.09 15.71
C GLN A 232 -34.33 -6.14 15.55
N ILE A 233 -33.62 -6.68 16.53
CA ILE A 233 -32.15 -6.67 16.52
C ILE A 233 -31.54 -7.93 15.89
N THR A 234 -32.26 -9.05 15.83
CA THR A 234 -31.72 -10.31 15.27
C THR A 234 -31.41 -10.21 13.79
N ILE A 235 -32.20 -9.43 13.05
CA ILE A 235 -32.05 -9.22 11.61
C ILE A 235 -30.77 -8.45 11.26
N ILE A 236 -30.26 -7.62 12.17
CA ILE A 236 -29.05 -6.80 11.98
C ILE A 236 -27.83 -7.73 11.85
N LYS A 237 -27.18 -7.82 10.68
CA LYS A 237 -26.08 -8.80 10.48
C LYS A 237 -24.73 -8.23 10.84
N PHE A 238 -23.89 -9.03 11.49
CA PHE A 238 -22.48 -8.72 11.74
C PHE A 238 -21.64 -9.87 11.20
N THR A 239 -20.66 -9.56 10.36
CA THR A 239 -19.80 -10.56 9.71
C THR A 239 -18.35 -10.28 10.05
N LYS A 240 -17.61 -11.31 10.50
CA LYS A 240 -16.15 -11.20 10.63
C LYS A 240 -15.53 -11.24 9.23
N LYS A 241 -14.96 -10.12 8.80
CA LYS A 241 -14.14 -10.05 7.58
C LYS A 241 -12.71 -9.77 8.03
N LYS A 242 -11.78 -10.68 7.72
CA LYS A 242 -10.36 -10.43 7.88
C LYS A 242 -9.81 -9.99 6.51
N ASP A 243 -8.98 -8.95 6.52
CA ASP A 243 -8.21 -8.51 5.34
C ASP A 243 -7.08 -9.50 5.02
#